data_AF-A0A7V3PN80-F1
#
_entry.id   AF-A0A7V3PN80-F1
#
_cell.length_a   1.000
_cell.length_b   1.000
_cell.length_c   1.000
_cell.angle_alpha   90.00
_cell.angle_beta   90.00
_cell.angle_gamma   90.00
#
_symmetry.space_group_name_H-M   'P 1'
#
loop_
_entity.id
_entity.type
_entity.pdbx_description
1 polymer ?
#
loop_
_entity_poly.entity_id
_entity_poly.type
_entity_poly.pdbx_seq_one_letter_code
_entity_poly.pdbx_strand_id
1 'polypeptide(L)'
;MRRHGLNLEALRGEGWRTGRPTQATVTDLLSSSGELALTRRELLTLAGMAAVALPPFEKTLAPALLGPVEYVAGPKRAAFRLRGRDRWVIDPRRFAGNPRLSIHKTDNYVRLELKGARYPGTQLPADMVCELRRGLSGWRMRMRMALGGFRGEVPLESWLAGVKRCRARVRLKGESCQVGERARLTLSGDAEAEFHPDWRLEIKGEGVGRLTGFDEVLVSDTVALCMPERGTPSLMKDPPARRTAVIIGRGGHEWRLEGGLPSPRHGKVVADAQAFDEIRLEVGEGARGSGRAALLAYSAAGSGRLRCLFGGRGANGDGDGAFEMVLRNPRFAVAVEPAGEQAALVSDFDDEAGWLHAEGDSLQLGGAPDCPPFEVVAYDGQVRRMRCEPALLKVSVPLPDAVTEPTPVAPGTRIALVTAGMRLAQVQPPPVVRPAPQPRRPTIRRPTDTQTQPTQPTTPAQPPAGAVQVRPGRPTVVRLPSPTITVI
;
A
#
# COMPACT_ATOMS: atom_id res chain seq x y z
N MET A 1 -16.80 -15.13 18.05
CA MET A 1 -15.55 -15.35 17.29
C MET A 1 -15.07 -14.02 16.73
N ARG A 2 -13.83 -13.60 17.01
CA ARG A 2 -13.26 -12.40 16.37
C ARG A 2 -13.02 -12.76 14.90
N ARG A 3 -13.73 -12.08 13.99
CA ARG A 3 -13.45 -12.19 12.55
C ARG A 3 -12.09 -11.56 12.33
N HIS A 4 -11.12 -12.38 11.97
CA HIS A 4 -9.91 -11.85 11.40
C HIS A 4 -10.26 -11.38 9.97
N GLY A 5 -9.52 -10.42 9.43
CA GLY A 5 -9.92 -9.77 8.19
C GLY A 5 -8.91 -8.75 7.71
N LEU A 6 -9.34 -7.94 6.74
CA LEU A 6 -8.50 -6.89 6.17
C LEU A 6 -8.18 -5.81 7.21
N ASN A 7 -6.94 -5.33 7.17
CA ASN A 7 -6.53 -4.13 7.87
C ASN A 7 -6.99 -2.89 7.07
N LEU A 8 -8.25 -2.48 7.28
CA LEU A 8 -8.82 -1.33 6.57
C LEU A 8 -8.08 -0.02 6.84
N GLU A 9 -7.45 0.12 8.01
CA GLU A 9 -6.64 1.30 8.32
C GLU A 9 -5.39 1.36 7.44
N ALA A 10 -4.70 0.22 7.27
CA ALA A 10 -3.60 0.14 6.32
C ALA A 10 -4.05 0.49 4.91
N LEU A 11 -5.20 -0.03 4.44
CA LEU A 11 -5.73 0.25 3.09
C LEU A 11 -6.08 1.73 2.87
N ARG A 12 -6.65 2.41 3.87
CA ARG A 12 -6.95 3.86 3.78
C ARG A 12 -5.68 4.70 3.66
N GLY A 13 -4.62 4.29 4.34
CA GLY A 13 -3.30 4.88 4.19
C GLY A 13 -2.49 4.27 3.05
N GLU A 14 -1.23 4.69 2.98
CA GLU A 14 -0.21 4.08 2.13
C GLU A 14 0.73 3.16 2.92
N GLY A 15 0.41 2.86 4.19
CA GLY A 15 1.30 2.12 5.09
C GLY A 15 1.68 0.73 4.56
N TRP A 16 0.87 0.11 3.71
CA TRP A 16 1.20 -1.17 3.07
C TRP A 16 2.31 -1.04 2.00
N ARG A 17 2.54 0.15 1.43
CA ARG A 17 3.61 0.41 0.44
C ARG A 17 5.01 0.32 1.04
N THR A 18 5.16 0.58 2.35
CA THR A 18 6.47 0.57 3.05
C THR A 18 7.12 -0.82 3.10
N GLY A 19 6.42 -1.86 2.63
CA GLY A 19 6.94 -3.21 2.46
C GLY A 19 7.65 -3.49 1.13
N ARG A 20 7.79 -2.52 0.20
CA ARG A 20 8.87 -2.59 -0.80
C ARG A 20 10.13 -2.11 -0.06
N PRO A 21 11.02 -3.01 0.41
CA PRO A 21 12.30 -2.58 0.92
C PRO A 21 12.95 -1.76 -0.19
N THR A 22 13.07 -0.45 0.04
CA THR A 22 13.94 0.39 -0.77
C THR A 22 15.29 -0.29 -0.66
N GLN A 23 15.86 -0.73 -1.80
CA GLN A 23 17.23 -1.24 -1.77
C GLN A 23 18.04 -0.17 -1.06
N ALA A 24 18.75 -0.57 0.00
CA ALA A 24 19.63 0.36 0.68
C ALA A 24 20.54 0.97 -0.38
N THR A 25 20.25 2.22 -0.70
CA THR A 25 20.97 2.94 -1.74
C THR A 25 22.35 3.27 -1.21
N VAL A 26 23.30 3.56 -2.10
CA VAL A 26 24.61 4.09 -1.68
C VAL A 26 24.41 5.33 -0.79
N THR A 27 23.38 6.12 -1.05
CA THR A 27 22.93 7.22 -0.19
C THR A 27 22.56 6.77 1.22
N ASP A 28 21.82 5.68 1.41
CA ASP A 28 21.51 5.14 2.74
C ASP A 28 22.77 4.68 3.49
N LEU A 29 23.75 4.13 2.76
CA LEU A 29 25.06 3.75 3.31
C LEU A 29 25.89 4.96 3.74
N LEU A 30 25.75 6.10 3.06
CA LEU A 30 26.43 7.35 3.42
C LEU A 30 25.72 8.05 4.59
N SER A 31 24.39 8.16 4.55
CA SER A 31 23.58 8.84 5.57
C SER A 31 23.56 8.13 6.93
N SER A 32 23.78 6.81 6.95
CA SER A 32 23.87 6.03 8.19
C SER A 32 25.22 6.14 8.91
N SER A 33 26.19 6.84 8.32
CA SER A 33 27.55 7.02 8.84
C SER A 33 27.63 8.20 9.82
N GLY A 34 26.77 8.21 10.85
CA GLY A 34 26.74 9.25 11.89
C GLY A 34 27.99 9.31 12.78
N GLU A 35 28.95 8.41 12.62
CA GLU A 35 30.16 8.32 13.46
C GLU A 35 31.47 8.11 12.69
N LEU A 36 31.48 8.17 11.35
CA LEU A 36 32.73 8.13 10.59
C LEU A 36 33.10 9.54 10.14
N ALA A 37 34.13 10.10 10.78
CA ALA A 37 34.87 11.25 10.27
C ALA A 37 35.58 10.85 8.97
N LEU A 38 34.85 10.81 7.86
CA LEU A 38 35.46 10.79 6.53
C LEU A 38 36.36 12.01 6.45
N THR A 39 37.66 11.78 6.32
CA THR A 39 38.60 12.88 6.23
C THR A 39 38.32 13.62 4.92
N ARG A 40 38.43 14.96 4.91
CA ARG A 40 38.29 15.76 3.68
C ARG A 40 39.14 15.19 2.52
N ARG A 41 40.25 14.52 2.84
CA ARG A 41 41.15 13.87 1.89
C ARG A 41 40.51 12.65 1.21
N GLU A 42 39.77 11.79 1.92
CA GLU A 42 39.06 10.66 1.33
C GLU A 42 37.89 11.11 0.45
N LEU A 43 37.20 12.18 0.87
CA LEU A 43 36.12 12.80 0.09
C LEU A 43 36.66 13.50 -1.18
N LEU A 44 37.83 14.14 -1.10
CA LEU A 44 38.53 14.72 -2.24
C LEU A 44 39.13 13.66 -3.17
N THR A 45 39.59 12.51 -2.67
CA THR A 45 40.03 11.40 -3.52
C THR A 45 38.86 10.78 -4.28
N LEU A 46 37.67 10.71 -3.65
CA LEU A 46 36.43 10.30 -4.30
C LEU A 46 35.97 11.33 -5.37
N ALA A 47 36.08 12.63 -5.07
CA ALA A 47 35.73 13.69 -6.02
C ALA A 47 36.74 13.82 -7.18
N GLY A 48 38.04 13.63 -6.92
CA GLY A 48 39.11 13.74 -7.91
C GLY A 48 39.10 12.62 -8.96
N MET A 49 38.55 11.44 -8.63
CA MET A 49 38.35 10.36 -9.60
C MET A 49 37.12 10.54 -10.51
N ALA A 50 36.23 11.51 -10.21
CA ALA A 50 35.04 11.78 -11.03
C ALA A 50 35.32 12.71 -12.23
N ALA A 51 36.48 13.36 -12.29
CA ALA A 51 36.79 14.39 -13.29
C ALA A 51 37.45 13.86 -14.58
N VAL A 52 37.81 12.59 -14.66
CA VAL A 52 38.42 12.00 -15.87
C VAL A 52 37.36 11.21 -16.64
N ALA A 53 37.01 11.70 -17.83
CA ALA A 53 35.94 11.21 -18.68
C ALA A 53 36.13 9.73 -19.11
N LEU A 54 35.33 8.83 -18.53
CA LEU A 54 35.08 7.45 -19.00
C LEU A 54 33.64 7.02 -18.59
N PRO A 55 33.03 6.03 -19.29
CA PRO A 55 31.57 5.85 -19.48
C PRO A 55 30.83 5.35 -18.21
N PRO A 56 29.48 5.20 -18.20
CA PRO A 56 28.66 5.40 -17.00
C PRO A 56 29.04 4.44 -15.86
N PHE A 57 29.29 5.06 -14.71
CA PHE A 57 29.93 4.54 -13.50
C PHE A 57 29.07 3.52 -12.70
N GLU A 58 28.76 2.36 -13.29
CA GLU A 58 28.35 1.16 -12.50
C GLU A 58 29.55 0.38 -11.93
N LYS A 59 30.78 0.91 -12.08
CA LYS A 59 32.02 0.17 -11.80
C LYS A 59 32.55 0.47 -10.39
N THR A 60 32.21 -0.48 -9.50
CA THR A 60 33.06 -0.97 -8.41
C THR A 60 33.54 0.08 -7.42
N LEU A 61 32.68 0.39 -6.43
CA LEU A 61 33.19 0.80 -5.13
C LEU A 61 34.22 -0.25 -4.68
N ALA A 62 35.45 0.21 -4.42
CA ALA A 62 36.52 -0.67 -3.98
C ALA A 62 36.07 -1.37 -2.68
N PRO A 63 36.26 -2.70 -2.53
CA PRO A 63 35.91 -3.43 -1.30
C PRO A 63 36.45 -2.77 -0.02
N ALA A 64 37.61 -2.10 -0.13
CA ALA A 64 38.21 -1.32 0.95
C ALA A 64 37.28 -0.23 1.53
N LEU A 65 36.44 0.40 0.72
CA LEU A 65 35.51 1.45 1.16
C LEU A 65 34.28 0.88 1.90
N LEU A 66 33.91 -0.37 1.65
CA LEU A 66 32.71 -0.97 2.23
C LEU A 66 32.94 -1.47 3.67
N GLY A 67 34.20 -1.65 4.07
CA GLY A 67 34.59 -2.25 5.35
C GLY A 67 34.56 -3.78 5.30
N PRO A 68 35.16 -4.46 6.30
CA PRO A 68 35.17 -5.91 6.35
C PRO A 68 33.75 -6.45 6.56
N VAL A 69 33.43 -7.56 5.89
CA VAL A 69 32.22 -8.33 6.19
C VAL A 69 32.49 -9.18 7.43
N GLU A 70 31.67 -8.96 8.46
CA GLU A 70 31.70 -9.81 9.64
C GLU A 70 30.67 -10.92 9.50
N TYR A 71 31.10 -12.13 9.86
CA TYR A 71 30.24 -13.30 9.87
C TYR A 71 29.93 -13.70 11.31
N VAL A 72 28.66 -13.62 11.68
CA VAL A 72 28.15 -13.99 13.00
C VAL A 72 27.31 -15.26 12.86
N ALA A 73 27.85 -16.38 13.34
CA ALA A 73 27.17 -17.67 13.36
C ALA A 73 26.69 -18.01 14.77
N GLY A 74 25.44 -18.44 14.87
CA GLY A 74 24.95 -19.22 16.00
C GLY A 74 24.48 -20.60 15.54
N PRO A 75 24.14 -21.51 16.46
CA PRO A 75 23.74 -22.89 16.13
C PRO A 75 22.55 -23.00 15.18
N LYS A 76 21.73 -21.95 15.06
CA LYS A 76 20.49 -21.91 14.27
C LYS A 76 20.31 -20.60 13.49
N ARG A 77 21.38 -19.83 13.28
CA ARG A 77 21.30 -18.52 12.62
C ARG A 77 22.64 -18.18 12.00
N ALA A 78 22.64 -17.72 10.76
CA ALA A 78 23.80 -17.10 10.14
C ALA A 78 23.46 -15.64 9.81
N ALA A 79 24.34 -14.71 10.16
CA ALA A 79 24.21 -13.31 9.80
C ALA A 79 25.51 -12.78 9.23
N PHE A 80 25.38 -12.00 8.15
CA PHE A 80 26.47 -11.23 7.55
C PHE A 80 26.25 -9.77 7.85
N ARG A 81 27.23 -9.17 8.51
CA ARG A 81 27.21 -7.75 8.86
C ARG A 81 28.13 -6.98 7.93
N LEU A 82 27.68 -5.79 7.55
CA LEU A 82 28.48 -4.79 6.89
C LEU A 82 28.38 -3.52 7.72
N ARG A 83 29.53 -2.98 8.17
CA ARG A 83 29.58 -1.80 9.05
C ARG A 83 28.73 -1.96 10.32
N GLY A 84 28.86 -3.11 10.99
CA GLY A 84 28.15 -3.41 12.23
C GLY A 84 26.65 -3.70 12.11
N ARG A 85 26.04 -3.60 10.92
CA ARG A 85 24.61 -3.85 10.69
C ARG A 85 24.40 -5.19 10.00
N ASP A 86 23.45 -5.98 10.49
CA ASP A 86 23.02 -7.21 9.82
C ASP A 86 22.42 -6.85 8.44
N ARG A 87 23.06 -7.32 7.35
CA ARG A 87 22.62 -7.06 5.97
C ARG A 87 21.96 -8.26 5.32
N TRP A 88 22.38 -9.46 5.72
CA TRP A 88 21.78 -10.70 5.26
C TRP A 88 21.72 -11.69 6.41
N VAL A 89 20.50 -12.12 6.77
CA VAL A 89 20.25 -13.02 7.90
C VAL A 89 19.52 -14.26 7.42
N ILE A 90 20.09 -15.42 7.70
CA ILE A 90 19.47 -16.73 7.48
C ILE A 90 19.03 -17.27 8.85
N ASP A 91 17.73 -17.21 9.11
CA ASP A 91 17.10 -17.77 10.30
C ASP A 91 16.02 -18.78 9.86
N PRO A 92 16.22 -20.10 10.06
CA PRO A 92 15.23 -21.14 9.78
C PRO A 92 13.84 -20.86 10.34
N ARG A 93 13.73 -20.13 11.46
CA ARG A 93 12.45 -19.79 12.09
C ARG A 93 11.60 -18.83 11.25
N ARG A 94 12.17 -18.19 10.23
CA ARG A 94 11.40 -17.35 9.29
C ARG A 94 10.72 -18.16 8.19
N PHE A 95 11.15 -19.39 7.94
CA PHE A 95 10.65 -20.25 6.87
C PHE A 95 9.57 -21.21 7.35
N ALA A 96 8.78 -21.70 6.40
CA ALA A 96 7.86 -22.82 6.58
C ALA A 96 8.54 -24.15 6.21
N GLY A 97 7.82 -25.26 6.42
CA GLY A 97 8.34 -26.62 6.21
C GLY A 97 9.12 -27.15 7.41
N ASN A 98 10.24 -27.82 7.15
CA ASN A 98 11.17 -28.32 8.15
C ASN A 98 12.58 -27.73 7.90
N PRO A 99 12.72 -26.39 8.00
CA PRO A 99 13.94 -25.71 7.60
C PRO A 99 15.10 -26.07 8.53
N ARG A 100 16.18 -26.56 7.95
CA ARG A 100 17.43 -26.91 8.64
C ARG A 100 18.57 -26.13 8.01
N LEU A 101 19.30 -25.38 8.82
CA LEU A 101 20.50 -24.66 8.41
C LEU A 101 21.73 -25.44 8.88
N SER A 102 22.54 -25.90 7.93
CA SER A 102 23.88 -26.42 8.19
C SER A 102 24.93 -25.37 7.77
N ILE A 103 25.98 -25.29 8.57
CA ILE A 103 27.05 -24.32 8.42
C ILE A 103 28.37 -25.07 8.51
N HIS A 104 29.20 -24.96 7.49
CA HIS A 104 30.57 -25.45 7.51
C HIS A 104 31.51 -24.28 7.24
N LYS A 105 32.44 -24.00 8.15
CA LYS A 105 33.34 -22.85 8.07
C LYS A 105 34.79 -23.29 8.31
N THR A 106 35.67 -22.79 7.45
CA THR A 106 37.13 -22.77 7.62
C THR A 106 37.61 -21.32 7.44
N ASP A 107 38.92 -21.07 7.50
CA ASP A 107 39.48 -19.71 7.41
C ASP A 107 39.21 -19.02 6.07
N ASN A 108 39.11 -19.79 4.97
CA ASN A 108 38.96 -19.27 3.62
C ASN A 108 37.69 -19.74 2.91
N TYR A 109 36.82 -20.48 3.62
CA TYR A 109 35.62 -21.06 3.04
C TYR A 109 34.46 -21.06 4.04
N VAL A 110 33.29 -20.64 3.60
CA VAL A 110 32.04 -20.80 4.34
C VAL A 110 31.01 -21.44 3.41
N ARG A 111 30.42 -22.55 3.84
CA ARG A 111 29.28 -23.18 3.18
C ARG A 111 28.06 -23.08 4.08
N LEU A 112 27.00 -22.49 3.56
CA LEU A 112 25.68 -22.43 4.19
C LEU A 112 24.72 -23.26 3.35
N GLU A 113 23.97 -24.13 3.99
CA GLU A 113 22.94 -24.93 3.32
C GLU A 113 21.65 -24.90 4.13
N LEU A 114 20.61 -24.35 3.52
CA LEU A 114 19.24 -24.33 4.02
C LEU A 114 18.44 -25.39 3.26
N LYS A 115 17.94 -26.39 3.99
CA LYS A 115 17.19 -27.54 3.44
C LYS A 115 15.82 -27.67 4.09
N GLY A 116 14.85 -28.18 3.33
CA GLY A 116 13.47 -28.39 3.80
C GLY A 116 12.70 -27.10 4.05
N ALA A 117 13.16 -25.98 3.50
CA ALA A 117 12.57 -24.66 3.68
C ALA A 117 11.58 -24.33 2.56
N ARG A 118 10.48 -23.69 2.92
CA ARG A 118 9.53 -23.07 1.99
C ARG A 118 9.26 -21.62 2.36
N TYR A 119 8.90 -20.82 1.38
CA TYR A 119 8.34 -19.49 1.63
C TYR A 119 7.01 -19.65 2.40
N PRO A 120 6.86 -19.03 3.59
CA PRO A 120 5.68 -19.22 4.43
C PRO A 120 4.36 -18.93 3.70
N GLY A 121 3.36 -19.80 3.85
CA GLY A 121 2.08 -19.65 3.16
C GLY A 121 2.08 -20.13 1.72
N THR A 122 3.17 -20.76 1.25
CA THR A 122 3.31 -21.22 -0.13
C THR A 122 3.88 -22.63 -0.22
N GLN A 123 3.82 -23.22 -1.41
CA GLN A 123 4.58 -24.43 -1.74
C GLN A 123 5.91 -24.13 -2.44
N LEU A 124 6.30 -22.86 -2.55
CA LEU A 124 7.52 -22.46 -3.23
C LEU A 124 8.74 -22.85 -2.38
N PRO A 125 9.71 -23.58 -2.96
CA PRO A 125 10.90 -23.98 -2.22
C PRO A 125 11.79 -22.76 -1.94
N ALA A 126 12.30 -22.69 -0.72
CA ALA A 126 13.30 -21.70 -0.28
C ALA A 126 14.66 -22.34 0.02
N ASP A 127 14.83 -23.61 -0.36
CA ASP A 127 16.10 -24.32 -0.21
C ASP A 127 17.22 -23.60 -0.97
N MET A 128 18.36 -23.46 -0.30
CA MET A 128 19.51 -22.78 -0.86
C MET A 128 20.84 -23.36 -0.39
N VAL A 129 21.84 -23.27 -1.25
CA VAL A 129 23.25 -23.51 -0.93
C VAL A 129 24.03 -22.27 -1.29
N CYS A 130 24.77 -21.72 -0.34
CA CYS A 130 25.67 -20.61 -0.52
C CYS A 130 27.10 -21.03 -0.16
N GLU A 131 28.02 -20.81 -1.08
CA GLU A 131 29.44 -21.06 -0.92
C GLU A 131 30.18 -19.72 -1.00
N LEU A 132 30.90 -19.38 0.05
CA LEU A 132 31.74 -18.19 0.14
C LEU A 132 33.19 -18.64 0.13
N ARG A 133 33.98 -18.08 -0.79
CA ARG A 133 35.43 -18.33 -0.86
C ARG A 133 36.17 -17.00 -0.74
N ARG A 134 37.20 -16.97 0.09
CA ARG A 134 38.07 -15.81 0.20
C ARG A 134 38.97 -15.74 -1.03
N GLY A 135 38.94 -14.61 -1.75
CA GLY A 135 39.83 -14.30 -2.86
C GLY A 135 40.74 -13.12 -2.54
N LEU A 136 41.52 -12.68 -3.54
CA LEU A 136 42.42 -11.52 -3.40
C LEU A 136 41.66 -10.22 -3.12
N SER A 137 40.41 -10.11 -3.58
CA SER A 137 39.60 -8.88 -3.53
C SER A 137 38.36 -9.01 -2.63
N GLY A 138 38.43 -9.79 -1.55
CA GLY A 138 37.31 -10.03 -0.63
C GLY A 138 36.64 -11.38 -0.82
N TRP A 139 35.39 -11.51 -0.36
CA TRP A 139 34.62 -12.75 -0.42
C TRP A 139 33.86 -12.87 -1.73
N ARG A 140 34.00 -14.03 -2.38
CA ARG A 140 33.21 -14.38 -3.56
C ARG A 140 32.10 -15.35 -3.17
N MET A 141 30.86 -14.97 -3.46
CA MET A 141 29.68 -15.76 -3.18
C MET A 141 29.22 -16.50 -4.43
N ARG A 142 29.01 -17.81 -4.30
CA ARG A 142 28.28 -18.64 -5.26
C ARG A 142 27.01 -19.14 -4.60
N MET A 143 25.87 -18.87 -5.22
CA MET A 143 24.55 -19.20 -4.67
C MET A 143 23.79 -20.12 -5.61
N ARG A 144 23.11 -21.10 -5.03
CA ARG A 144 22.16 -21.98 -5.71
C ARG A 144 20.86 -22.00 -4.93
N MET A 145 19.74 -21.84 -5.60
CA MET A 145 18.41 -21.99 -4.98
C MET A 145 17.60 -23.05 -5.73
N ALA A 146 16.73 -23.75 -5.01
CA ALA A 146 15.86 -24.77 -5.61
C ALA A 146 14.83 -24.16 -6.56
N LEU A 147 14.24 -23.01 -6.20
CA LEU A 147 13.25 -22.32 -7.03
C LEU A 147 13.85 -21.90 -8.37
N GLY A 148 13.25 -22.38 -9.46
CA GLY A 148 13.68 -22.09 -10.83
C GLY A 148 15.10 -22.57 -11.19
N GLY A 149 15.78 -23.31 -10.30
CA GLY A 149 17.17 -23.72 -10.48
C GLY A 149 18.17 -22.55 -10.48
N PHE A 150 17.90 -21.45 -9.78
CA PHE A 150 18.76 -20.26 -9.71
C PHE A 150 20.23 -20.60 -9.40
N ARG A 151 21.16 -20.01 -10.16
CA ARG A 151 22.61 -20.15 -9.96
C ARG A 151 23.31 -18.81 -10.22
N GLY A 152 23.66 -18.10 -9.15
CA GLY A 152 24.31 -16.79 -9.22
C GLY A 152 25.70 -16.80 -8.61
N GLU A 153 26.54 -15.87 -9.05
CA GLU A 153 27.87 -15.64 -8.49
C GLU A 153 28.17 -14.13 -8.44
N VAL A 154 28.63 -13.63 -7.28
CA VAL A 154 28.79 -12.19 -7.04
C VAL A 154 29.84 -11.91 -5.95
N PRO A 155 30.55 -10.76 -5.98
CA PRO A 155 31.30 -10.28 -4.82
C PRO A 155 30.36 -10.01 -3.65
N LEU A 156 30.59 -10.65 -2.50
CA LEU A 156 29.66 -10.64 -1.36
C LEU A 156 29.48 -9.23 -0.80
N GLU A 157 30.57 -8.50 -0.60
CA GLU A 157 30.60 -7.14 -0.05
C GLU A 157 29.74 -6.20 -0.91
N SER A 158 29.96 -6.22 -2.23
CA SER A 158 29.23 -5.37 -3.18
C SER A 158 27.74 -5.75 -3.26
N TRP A 159 27.41 -7.04 -3.10
CA TRP A 159 26.03 -7.50 -3.07
C TRP A 159 25.31 -7.11 -1.77
N LEU A 160 25.94 -7.27 -0.60
CA LEU A 160 25.42 -6.81 0.69
C LEU A 160 25.24 -5.28 0.76
N ALA A 161 26.06 -4.55 0.00
CA ALA A 161 25.96 -3.11 -0.18
C ALA A 161 24.89 -2.68 -1.19
N GLY A 162 24.27 -3.61 -1.94
CA GLY A 162 23.29 -3.28 -3.00
C GLY A 162 23.91 -2.74 -4.29
N VAL A 163 25.23 -2.74 -4.41
CA VAL A 163 25.97 -2.20 -5.57
C VAL A 163 25.98 -3.20 -6.73
N LYS A 164 26.11 -4.50 -6.42
CA LYS A 164 26.05 -5.58 -7.40
C LYS A 164 24.85 -6.47 -7.17
N ARG A 165 24.29 -6.98 -8.27
CA ARG A 165 23.06 -7.77 -8.29
C ARG A 165 23.40 -9.24 -8.51
N CYS A 166 22.83 -10.13 -7.70
CA CYS A 166 23.00 -11.57 -7.89
C CYS A 166 21.93 -12.04 -8.88
N ARG A 167 22.29 -12.13 -10.17
CA ARG A 167 21.36 -12.45 -11.26
C ARG A 167 21.63 -13.83 -11.86
N ALA A 168 20.59 -14.51 -12.31
CA ALA A 168 20.69 -15.77 -13.03
C ALA A 168 19.48 -15.98 -13.95
N ARG A 169 19.65 -16.76 -15.02
CA ARG A 169 18.52 -17.34 -15.75
C ARG A 169 17.92 -18.47 -14.93
N VAL A 170 16.59 -18.56 -14.93
CA VAL A 170 15.82 -19.58 -14.23
C VAL A 170 14.78 -20.19 -15.17
N ARG A 171 14.36 -21.42 -14.86
CA ARG A 171 13.25 -22.09 -15.54
C ARG A 171 12.26 -22.60 -14.52
N LEU A 172 11.07 -22.00 -14.55
CA LEU A 172 9.96 -22.30 -13.65
C LEU A 172 9.08 -23.39 -14.27
N LYS A 173 8.70 -24.37 -13.44
CA LYS A 173 8.02 -25.61 -13.85
C LYS A 173 6.56 -25.67 -13.39
N GLY A 174 5.93 -24.53 -13.15
CA GLY A 174 4.56 -24.47 -12.65
C GLY A 174 4.48 -24.43 -11.13
N GLU A 175 5.51 -23.89 -10.46
CA GLU A 175 5.48 -23.66 -9.02
C GLU A 175 4.29 -22.77 -8.67
N SER A 176 3.55 -23.09 -7.61
CA SER A 176 2.32 -22.38 -7.29
C SER A 176 2.24 -21.89 -5.86
N CYS A 177 1.51 -20.79 -5.71
CA CYS A 177 1.15 -20.17 -4.45
C CYS A 177 -0.37 -20.06 -4.40
N GLN A 178 -0.98 -20.78 -3.46
CA GLN A 178 -2.42 -20.76 -3.25
C GLN A 178 -2.79 -19.54 -2.38
N VAL A 179 -3.79 -18.76 -2.81
CA VAL A 179 -4.28 -17.54 -2.15
C VAL A 179 -5.69 -17.83 -1.65
N GLY A 180 -5.77 -18.48 -0.48
CA GLY A 180 -7.03 -19.03 0.02
C GLY A 180 -7.59 -20.10 -0.91
N GLU A 181 -8.91 -20.34 -0.91
CA GLU A 181 -9.52 -21.34 -1.79
C GLU A 181 -9.79 -20.82 -3.20
N ARG A 182 -9.89 -19.49 -3.35
CA ARG A 182 -10.38 -18.85 -4.57
C ARG A 182 -9.29 -18.67 -5.62
N ALA A 183 -8.10 -18.23 -5.22
CA ALA A 183 -7.09 -17.78 -6.16
C ALA A 183 -5.80 -18.59 -6.10
N ARG A 184 -5.11 -18.69 -7.24
CA ARG A 184 -3.84 -19.38 -7.37
C ARG A 184 -2.91 -18.60 -8.28
N LEU A 185 -1.73 -18.27 -7.78
CA LEU A 185 -0.62 -17.80 -8.61
C LEU A 185 0.21 -19.00 -9.05
N THR A 186 0.44 -19.12 -10.35
CA THR A 186 1.34 -20.11 -10.94
C THR A 186 2.51 -19.41 -11.62
N LEU A 187 3.72 -19.91 -11.38
CA LEU A 187 4.97 -19.43 -11.93
C LEU A 187 5.49 -20.43 -12.96
N SER A 188 5.69 -20.01 -14.20
CA SER A 188 6.16 -20.92 -15.26
C SER A 188 6.93 -20.20 -16.35
N GLY A 189 7.73 -20.95 -17.11
CA GLY A 189 8.49 -20.43 -18.24
C GLY A 189 9.95 -20.11 -17.92
N ASP A 190 10.65 -19.58 -18.92
CA ASP A 190 12.04 -19.14 -18.81
C ASP A 190 12.06 -17.65 -18.40
N ALA A 191 12.93 -17.29 -17.45
CA ALA A 191 12.98 -15.93 -16.90
C ALA A 191 14.40 -15.55 -16.44
N GLU A 192 14.62 -14.26 -16.21
CA GLU A 192 15.75 -13.74 -15.44
C GLU A 192 15.31 -13.50 -13.99
N ALA A 193 16.13 -13.94 -13.04
CA ALA A 193 15.88 -13.73 -11.63
C ALA A 193 17.03 -12.97 -10.96
N GLU A 194 16.69 -12.13 -9.98
CA GLU A 194 17.60 -11.31 -9.19
C GLU A 194 17.33 -11.53 -7.69
N PHE A 195 18.34 -12.01 -6.96
CA PHE A 195 18.23 -12.26 -5.51
C PHE A 195 18.94 -11.18 -4.69
N HIS A 196 18.28 -10.75 -3.61
CA HIS A 196 18.70 -9.63 -2.77
C HIS A 196 18.97 -10.05 -1.30
N PRO A 197 19.81 -9.29 -0.57
CA PRO A 197 20.14 -9.58 0.83
C PRO A 197 18.95 -9.58 1.80
N ASP A 198 17.87 -8.90 1.46
CA ASP A 198 16.61 -8.81 2.23
C ASP A 198 15.66 -10.00 1.98
N TRP A 199 16.13 -11.05 1.30
CA TRP A 199 15.34 -12.19 0.83
C TRP A 199 14.27 -11.86 -0.21
N ARG A 200 14.43 -10.74 -0.93
CA ARG A 200 13.66 -10.53 -2.16
C ARG A 200 14.25 -11.34 -3.32
N LEU A 201 13.39 -12.04 -4.03
CA LEU A 201 13.68 -12.64 -5.33
C LEU A 201 12.77 -12.01 -6.37
N GLU A 202 13.34 -11.20 -7.26
CA GLU A 202 12.63 -10.63 -8.41
C GLU A 202 12.81 -11.56 -9.61
N ILE A 203 11.74 -11.82 -10.35
CA ILE A 203 11.70 -12.69 -11.52
C ILE A 203 11.03 -11.92 -12.65
N LYS A 204 11.67 -11.88 -13.82
CA LYS A 204 11.20 -11.17 -15.01
C LYS A 204 11.26 -12.08 -16.22
N GLY A 205 10.14 -12.25 -16.89
CA GLY A 205 10.00 -13.09 -18.08
C GLY A 205 8.58 -12.99 -18.62
N GLU A 206 8.41 -13.16 -19.93
CA GLU A 206 7.11 -13.04 -20.58
C GLU A 206 6.08 -14.02 -19.99
N GLY A 207 4.98 -13.49 -19.46
CA GLY A 207 3.90 -14.28 -18.86
C GLY A 207 4.34 -15.21 -17.73
N VAL A 208 5.42 -14.86 -17.02
CA VAL A 208 6.04 -15.71 -15.99
C VAL A 208 5.10 -15.96 -14.80
N GLY A 209 4.19 -15.03 -14.51
CA GLY A 209 3.16 -15.17 -13.49
C GLY A 209 1.77 -15.25 -14.09
N ARG A 210 0.97 -16.24 -13.66
CA ARG A 210 -0.46 -16.34 -13.99
C ARG A 210 -1.29 -16.48 -12.72
N LEU A 211 -2.14 -15.49 -12.45
CA LEU A 211 -3.04 -15.49 -11.31
C LEU A 211 -4.46 -15.86 -11.77
N THR A 212 -4.96 -16.99 -11.28
CA THR A 212 -6.34 -17.46 -11.50
C THR A 212 -7.19 -17.25 -10.24
N GLY A 213 -8.52 -17.40 -10.37
CA GLY A 213 -9.48 -17.18 -9.27
C GLY A 213 -10.32 -15.91 -9.38
N PHE A 214 -10.12 -15.18 -10.47
CA PHE A 214 -10.94 -14.07 -10.91
C PHE A 214 -11.74 -14.49 -12.15
N ASP A 215 -12.53 -13.58 -12.70
CA ASP A 215 -13.31 -13.83 -13.92
C ASP A 215 -12.40 -14.14 -15.11
N GLU A 216 -11.16 -13.65 -15.07
CA GLU A 216 -10.13 -13.87 -16.08
C GLU A 216 -8.79 -14.30 -15.45
N VAL A 217 -7.90 -14.84 -16.29
CA VAL A 217 -6.53 -15.16 -15.90
C VAL A 217 -5.67 -13.90 -16.03
N LEU A 218 -5.13 -13.42 -14.92
CA LEU A 218 -4.27 -12.24 -14.92
C LEU A 218 -2.83 -12.67 -15.20
N VAL A 219 -2.29 -12.21 -16.33
CA VAL A 219 -0.93 -12.51 -16.78
C VAL A 219 0.02 -11.40 -16.32
N SER A 220 1.22 -11.78 -15.90
CA SER A 220 2.25 -10.88 -15.39
C SER A 220 3.63 -11.25 -15.93
N ASP A 221 4.39 -10.25 -16.36
CA ASP A 221 5.77 -10.43 -16.80
C ASP A 221 6.78 -10.30 -15.65
N THR A 222 6.31 -9.88 -14.47
CA THR A 222 7.15 -9.65 -13.30
C THR A 222 6.54 -10.28 -12.06
N VAL A 223 7.37 -10.95 -11.28
CA VAL A 223 6.98 -11.53 -9.99
C VAL A 223 8.11 -11.27 -9.00
N ALA A 224 7.80 -10.68 -7.85
CA ALA A 224 8.73 -10.53 -6.74
C ALA A 224 8.22 -11.29 -5.52
N LEU A 225 9.07 -12.17 -4.97
CA LEU A 225 8.84 -12.84 -3.71
C LEU A 225 9.62 -12.11 -2.62
N CYS A 226 8.96 -11.75 -1.52
CA CYS A 226 9.58 -11.07 -0.39
C CYS A 226 9.18 -11.78 0.91
N MET A 227 10.08 -11.78 1.90
CA MET A 227 9.75 -12.17 3.27
C MET A 227 9.72 -10.93 4.16
N PRO A 228 8.54 -10.35 4.45
CA PRO A 228 8.42 -9.17 5.30
C PRO A 228 9.10 -9.37 6.66
N GLU A 229 9.68 -8.29 7.18
CA GLU A 229 10.22 -8.28 8.55
C GLU A 229 9.08 -8.25 9.58
N ARG A 230 9.43 -8.61 10.83
CA ARG A 230 8.50 -8.45 11.95
C ARG A 230 8.19 -6.97 12.13
N GLY A 231 6.91 -6.63 12.32
CA GLY A 231 6.46 -5.24 12.44
C GLY A 231 6.18 -4.52 11.11
N THR A 232 6.60 -5.08 9.96
CA THR A 232 6.19 -4.54 8.65
C THR A 232 4.67 -4.52 8.55
N PRO A 233 4.05 -3.42 8.10
CA PRO A 233 2.61 -3.35 7.89
C PRO A 233 2.08 -4.53 7.07
N SER A 234 0.87 -4.97 7.41
CA SER A 234 0.20 -6.10 6.80
C SER A 234 -1.16 -5.70 6.24
N LEU A 235 -1.55 -6.36 5.15
CA LEU A 235 -2.93 -6.32 4.62
C LEU A 235 -3.94 -6.97 5.57
N MET A 236 -3.48 -7.84 6.47
CA MET A 236 -4.29 -8.53 7.46
C MET A 236 -4.26 -7.79 8.80
N LYS A 237 -5.41 -7.75 9.49
CA LYS A 237 -5.53 -7.15 10.82
C LYS A 237 -4.66 -7.86 11.87
N ASP A 238 -4.59 -9.19 11.77
CA ASP A 238 -3.84 -10.04 12.69
C ASP A 238 -2.87 -10.93 11.88
N PRO A 239 -1.75 -10.41 11.34
CA PRO A 239 -0.91 -11.16 10.42
C PRO A 239 -0.24 -12.38 11.08
N PRO A 240 -0.09 -13.50 10.34
CA PRO A 240 0.82 -14.56 10.75
C PRO A 240 2.25 -14.03 10.95
N ALA A 241 2.93 -14.53 11.98
CA ALA A 241 4.30 -14.12 12.28
C ALA A 241 5.29 -14.45 11.14
N ARG A 242 5.02 -15.54 10.40
CA ARG A 242 5.75 -15.96 9.19
C ARG A 242 4.83 -15.78 7.99
N ARG A 243 5.27 -14.97 7.03
CA ARG A 243 4.49 -14.64 5.83
C ARG A 243 5.41 -14.33 4.67
N THR A 244 4.87 -14.47 3.48
CA THR A 244 5.47 -14.14 2.20
C THR A 244 4.60 -13.07 1.54
N ALA A 245 5.22 -12.02 1.04
CA ALA A 245 4.56 -11.10 0.12
C ALA A 245 4.97 -11.50 -1.31
N VAL A 246 4.00 -11.69 -2.19
CA VAL A 246 4.23 -11.91 -3.62
C VAL A 246 3.67 -10.71 -4.36
N ILE A 247 4.47 -10.06 -5.17
CA ILE A 247 4.08 -8.88 -5.93
C ILE A 247 4.16 -9.25 -7.39
N ILE A 248 3.09 -9.03 -8.14
CA ILE A 248 3.05 -9.22 -9.59
C ILE A 248 2.71 -7.88 -10.25
N GLY A 249 3.39 -7.58 -11.35
CA GLY A 249 3.19 -6.33 -12.09
C GLY A 249 2.62 -6.60 -13.48
N ARG A 250 1.55 -5.89 -13.84
CA ARG A 250 0.79 -6.07 -15.08
C ARG A 250 1.66 -6.06 -16.34
N GLY A 251 2.71 -5.26 -16.37
CA GLY A 251 3.56 -5.11 -17.56
C GLY A 251 2.73 -4.59 -18.74
N GLY A 252 2.83 -5.26 -19.88
CA GLY A 252 2.07 -4.92 -21.09
C GLY A 252 0.65 -5.51 -21.16
N HIS A 253 0.24 -6.33 -20.18
CA HIS A 253 -1.03 -7.08 -20.22
C HIS A 253 -2.23 -6.21 -19.81
N GLU A 254 -3.46 -6.59 -20.15
CA GLU A 254 -4.67 -5.98 -19.58
C GLU A 254 -5.16 -6.78 -18.38
N TRP A 255 -5.58 -6.11 -17.31
CA TRP A 255 -6.19 -6.77 -16.15
C TRP A 255 -7.61 -6.27 -15.94
N ARG A 256 -8.60 -7.17 -16.09
CA ARG A 256 -10.01 -6.87 -15.83
C ARG A 256 -10.42 -7.50 -14.50
N LEU A 257 -10.64 -6.67 -13.49
CA LEU A 257 -11.04 -7.08 -12.14
C LEU A 257 -12.51 -6.76 -11.81
N GLU A 258 -13.31 -6.37 -12.80
CA GLU A 258 -14.65 -5.81 -12.60
C GLU A 258 -15.59 -6.71 -11.79
N GLY A 259 -15.69 -8.01 -12.07
CA GLY A 259 -16.63 -8.89 -11.36
C GLY A 259 -16.20 -9.24 -9.94
N GLY A 260 -14.99 -8.88 -9.52
CA GLY A 260 -14.53 -8.96 -8.13
C GLY A 260 -14.82 -7.71 -7.29
N LEU A 261 -15.13 -6.57 -7.92
CA LEU A 261 -15.24 -5.30 -7.20
C LEU A 261 -16.54 -5.22 -6.39
N PRO A 262 -16.47 -4.94 -5.08
CA PRO A 262 -17.67 -4.74 -4.29
C PRO A 262 -18.37 -3.46 -4.74
N SER A 263 -19.58 -3.61 -5.30
CA SER A 263 -20.39 -2.50 -5.78
C SER A 263 -21.48 -2.12 -4.78
N PRO A 264 -21.74 -0.81 -4.55
CA PRO A 264 -22.89 -0.34 -3.78
C PRO A 264 -24.22 -0.97 -4.22
N ARG A 265 -25.21 -1.11 -3.33
CA ARG A 265 -26.51 -1.70 -3.70
C ARG A 265 -27.26 -0.98 -4.83
N HIS A 266 -27.05 0.33 -4.97
CA HIS A 266 -27.68 1.17 -6.00
C HIS A 266 -26.66 1.85 -6.90
N GLY A 267 -25.45 1.29 -6.95
CA GLY A 267 -24.42 1.80 -7.83
C GLY A 267 -23.57 0.68 -8.41
N LYS A 268 -22.86 0.98 -9.50
CA LYS A 268 -21.93 0.06 -10.12
C LYS A 268 -20.55 0.70 -10.09
N VAL A 269 -19.56 -0.03 -9.57
CA VAL A 269 -18.16 0.36 -9.75
C VAL A 269 -17.69 -0.27 -11.05
N VAL A 270 -17.12 0.55 -11.93
CA VAL A 270 -16.53 0.15 -13.21
C VAL A 270 -15.05 0.48 -13.17
N ALA A 271 -14.22 -0.47 -13.58
CA ALA A 271 -12.78 -0.30 -13.66
C ALA A 271 -12.33 -0.26 -15.12
N ASP A 272 -11.41 0.65 -15.45
CA ASP A 272 -10.62 0.51 -16.66
C ASP A 272 -9.74 -0.76 -16.56
N ALA A 273 -9.43 -1.40 -17.68
CA ALA A 273 -8.39 -2.41 -17.81
C ALA A 273 -7.00 -1.96 -17.30
N GLN A 274 -6.78 -0.64 -17.18
CA GLN A 274 -5.57 -0.04 -16.63
C GLN A 274 -5.74 0.53 -15.20
N ALA A 275 -6.88 0.28 -14.54
CA ALA A 275 -7.12 0.77 -13.18
C ALA A 275 -6.12 0.24 -12.16
N PHE A 276 -5.53 -0.93 -12.44
CA PHE A 276 -4.56 -1.61 -11.59
C PHE A 276 -3.34 -2.02 -12.41
N ASP A 277 -2.15 -1.81 -11.89
CA ASP A 277 -0.88 -2.20 -12.52
C ASP A 277 -0.02 -3.10 -11.63
N GLU A 278 -0.38 -3.27 -10.36
CA GLU A 278 0.28 -4.14 -9.41
C GLU A 278 -0.73 -4.90 -8.53
N ILE A 279 -0.48 -6.19 -8.34
CA ILE A 279 -1.18 -7.02 -7.37
C ILE A 279 -0.19 -7.53 -6.34
N ARG A 280 -0.49 -7.30 -5.07
CA ARG A 280 0.25 -7.84 -3.93
C ARG A 280 -0.57 -8.90 -3.23
N LEU A 281 -0.01 -10.10 -3.15
CA LEU A 281 -0.47 -11.21 -2.34
C LEU A 281 0.31 -11.21 -1.03
N GLU A 282 -0.37 -11.37 0.09
CA GLU A 282 0.25 -11.62 1.38
C GLU A 282 -0.29 -12.94 1.92
N VAL A 283 0.58 -13.95 1.97
CA VAL A 283 0.23 -15.30 2.39
C VAL A 283 1.05 -15.69 3.60
N GLY A 284 0.45 -16.39 4.55
CA GLY A 284 1.14 -16.83 5.76
C GLY A 284 0.55 -18.08 6.36
N GLU A 285 1.34 -18.71 7.23
CA GLU A 285 0.96 -19.92 7.96
C GLU A 285 0.89 -19.63 9.45
N GLY A 286 -0.28 -19.90 10.05
CA GLY A 286 -0.46 -19.88 11.50
C GLY A 286 0.31 -21.02 12.20
N ALA A 287 0.35 -20.97 13.53
CA ALA A 287 1.04 -21.99 14.34
C ALA A 287 0.52 -23.42 14.12
N ARG A 288 -0.76 -23.56 13.75
CA ARG A 288 -1.42 -24.85 13.46
C ARG A 288 -1.39 -25.22 11.96
N GLY A 289 -0.63 -24.51 11.14
CA GLY A 289 -0.59 -24.71 9.69
C GLY A 289 -1.80 -24.16 8.93
N SER A 290 -2.74 -23.48 9.62
CA SER A 290 -3.85 -22.78 8.97
C SER A 290 -3.30 -21.66 8.07
N GLY A 291 -3.52 -21.78 6.76
CA GLY A 291 -3.16 -20.75 5.79
C GLY A 291 -4.05 -19.51 5.93
N ARG A 292 -3.47 -18.34 5.74
CA ARG A 292 -4.21 -17.07 5.59
C ARG A 292 -3.64 -16.32 4.41
N ALA A 293 -4.53 -15.69 3.65
CA ALA A 293 -4.16 -14.96 2.46
C ALA A 293 -4.92 -13.66 2.37
N ALA A 294 -4.23 -12.61 1.93
CA ALA A 294 -4.82 -11.38 1.48
C ALA A 294 -4.25 -11.01 0.10
N LEU A 295 -5.05 -10.33 -0.70
CA LEU A 295 -4.70 -9.80 -2.00
C LEU A 295 -5.03 -8.32 -2.01
N LEU A 296 -4.19 -7.51 -2.65
CA LEU A 296 -4.40 -6.08 -2.91
C LEU A 296 -4.04 -5.78 -4.36
N ALA A 297 -5.00 -5.34 -5.17
CA ALA A 297 -4.79 -4.73 -6.47
C ALA A 297 -4.77 -3.20 -6.34
N TYR A 298 -3.78 -2.55 -6.94
CA TYR A 298 -3.62 -1.10 -6.91
C TYR A 298 -2.84 -0.59 -8.14
N SER A 299 -2.80 0.74 -8.32
CA SER A 299 -1.87 1.37 -9.26
C SER A 299 -0.66 1.95 -8.51
N ALA A 300 0.53 1.41 -8.78
CA ALA A 300 1.80 1.87 -8.23
C ALA A 300 2.16 3.27 -8.75
N ALA A 301 1.76 3.60 -9.98
CA ALA A 301 1.95 4.93 -10.56
C ALA A 301 0.94 5.98 -10.04
N GLY A 302 -0.14 5.56 -9.37
CA GLY A 302 -1.23 6.46 -8.95
C GLY A 302 -2.12 6.95 -10.11
N SER A 303 -1.94 6.38 -11.30
CA SER A 303 -2.73 6.74 -12.50
C SER A 303 -4.03 5.97 -12.62
N GLY A 304 -4.22 4.91 -11.82
CA GLY A 304 -5.46 4.13 -11.82
C GLY A 304 -6.70 4.97 -11.54
N ARG A 305 -7.77 4.72 -12.29
CA ARG A 305 -9.08 5.37 -12.15
C ARG A 305 -10.20 4.35 -12.14
N LEU A 306 -11.24 4.63 -11.35
CA LEU A 306 -12.51 3.91 -11.36
C LEU A 306 -13.64 4.90 -11.60
N ARG A 307 -14.78 4.38 -12.03
CA ARG A 307 -16.03 5.13 -12.13
C ARG A 307 -17.05 4.48 -11.22
N CYS A 308 -17.70 5.27 -10.37
CA CYS A 308 -18.85 4.84 -9.59
C CYS A 308 -20.11 5.44 -10.19
N LEU A 309 -20.94 4.60 -10.79
CA LEU A 309 -22.20 4.98 -11.43
C LEU A 309 -23.33 4.81 -10.41
N PHE A 310 -24.06 5.88 -10.13
CA PHE A 310 -25.24 5.85 -9.26
C PHE A 310 -26.50 5.97 -10.11
N GLY A 311 -27.33 4.93 -10.09
CA GLY A 311 -28.58 4.91 -10.84
C GLY A 311 -29.68 5.75 -10.16
N GLY A 312 -30.55 6.34 -10.97
CA GLY A 312 -31.71 7.11 -10.54
C GLY A 312 -32.27 7.91 -11.70
N ARG A 313 -33.60 8.01 -11.81
CA ARG A 313 -34.24 8.85 -12.83
C ARG A 313 -33.79 10.30 -12.66
N GLY A 314 -33.23 10.90 -13.72
CA GLY A 314 -32.89 12.33 -13.74
C GLY A 314 -31.55 12.69 -13.09
N ALA A 315 -30.72 11.73 -12.67
CA ALA A 315 -29.49 12.02 -11.93
C ALA A 315 -28.45 12.85 -12.74
N ASN A 316 -28.52 12.81 -14.07
CA ASN A 316 -27.67 13.58 -15.00
C ASN A 316 -28.37 14.80 -15.64
N GLY A 317 -29.56 15.20 -15.18
CA GLY A 317 -30.26 16.38 -15.73
C GLY A 317 -30.95 16.17 -17.08
N ASP A 318 -30.40 15.31 -17.96
CA ASP A 318 -30.89 15.08 -19.33
C ASP A 318 -31.81 13.84 -19.50
N GLY A 319 -32.20 13.15 -18.42
CA GLY A 319 -33.05 11.94 -18.46
C GLY A 319 -32.55 10.77 -17.60
N ASP A 320 -32.83 9.53 -18.03
CA ASP A 320 -32.54 8.23 -17.36
C ASP A 320 -31.03 7.92 -17.17
N GLY A 321 -30.15 8.93 -17.23
CA GLY A 321 -28.70 8.80 -17.08
C GLY A 321 -28.27 8.67 -15.61
N ALA A 322 -27.31 7.78 -15.36
CA ALA A 322 -26.71 7.58 -14.05
C ALA A 322 -25.65 8.63 -13.73
N PHE A 323 -25.68 9.18 -12.52
CA PHE A 323 -24.64 10.06 -12.01
C PHE A 323 -23.30 9.33 -11.94
N GLU A 324 -22.30 9.86 -12.63
CA GLU A 324 -20.96 9.30 -12.67
C GLU A 324 -20.03 10.07 -11.73
N MET A 325 -19.31 9.33 -10.91
CA MET A 325 -18.27 9.87 -10.05
C MET A 325 -16.93 9.19 -10.36
N VAL A 326 -15.93 10.00 -10.68
CA VAL A 326 -14.57 9.53 -10.93
C VAL A 326 -13.82 9.35 -9.61
N LEU A 327 -13.18 8.20 -9.45
CA LEU A 327 -12.38 7.85 -8.29
C LEU A 327 -10.93 7.61 -8.71
N ARG A 328 -9.98 8.10 -7.92
CA ARG A 328 -8.53 7.92 -8.12
C ARG A 328 -7.89 7.07 -7.03
N ASN A 329 -6.68 6.59 -7.31
CA ASN A 329 -5.90 5.74 -6.39
C ASN A 329 -6.69 4.52 -5.86
N PRO A 330 -7.32 3.73 -6.75
CA PRO A 330 -8.12 2.62 -6.31
C PRO A 330 -7.27 1.53 -5.66
N ARG A 331 -7.77 1.00 -4.56
CA ARG A 331 -7.18 -0.06 -3.75
C ARG A 331 -8.26 -1.10 -3.52
N PHE A 332 -8.20 -2.19 -4.28
CA PHE A 332 -9.11 -3.31 -4.15
C PHE A 332 -8.42 -4.45 -3.41
N ALA A 333 -8.96 -4.85 -2.26
CA ALA A 333 -8.38 -5.90 -1.44
C ALA A 333 -9.38 -7.01 -1.12
N VAL A 334 -8.88 -8.24 -1.03
CA VAL A 334 -9.63 -9.43 -0.62
C VAL A 334 -8.83 -10.17 0.43
N ALA A 335 -9.42 -10.48 1.58
CA ALA A 335 -8.89 -11.44 2.54
C ALA A 335 -9.72 -12.71 2.52
N VAL A 336 -9.04 -13.86 2.44
CA VAL A 336 -9.68 -15.18 2.45
C VAL A 336 -9.30 -15.90 3.73
N GLU A 337 -10.31 -16.33 4.47
CA GLU A 337 -10.17 -17.08 5.71
C GLU A 337 -11.14 -18.27 5.74
N PRO A 338 -10.90 -19.29 6.60
CA PRO A 338 -11.84 -20.40 6.73
C PRO A 338 -13.27 -19.99 7.16
N ALA A 339 -13.42 -18.80 7.76
CA ALA A 339 -14.71 -18.28 8.23
C ALA A 339 -15.49 -17.49 7.16
N GLY A 340 -14.88 -17.25 5.98
CA GLY A 340 -15.48 -16.47 4.90
C GLY A 340 -14.50 -15.53 4.22
N GLU A 341 -15.02 -14.78 3.26
CA GLU A 341 -14.28 -13.81 2.46
C GLU A 341 -14.66 -12.39 2.90
N GLN A 342 -13.65 -11.51 3.02
CA GLN A 342 -13.86 -10.08 3.16
C GLN A 342 -13.22 -9.35 1.98
N ALA A 343 -14.03 -8.62 1.22
CA ALA A 343 -13.56 -7.73 0.17
C ALA A 343 -13.72 -6.26 0.59
N ALA A 344 -12.78 -5.42 0.19
CA ALA A 344 -12.86 -3.99 0.39
C ALA A 344 -12.34 -3.24 -0.84
N LEU A 345 -13.05 -2.20 -1.25
CA LEU A 345 -12.59 -1.21 -2.22
C LEU A 345 -12.43 0.12 -1.50
N VAL A 346 -11.25 0.71 -1.60
CA VAL A 346 -10.95 2.04 -1.07
C VAL A 346 -10.40 2.90 -2.21
N SER A 347 -10.91 4.12 -2.38
CA SER A 347 -10.45 5.05 -3.41
C SER A 347 -10.57 6.47 -2.91
N ASP A 348 -9.77 7.38 -3.46
CA ASP A 348 -9.95 8.80 -3.22
C ASP A 348 -10.91 9.36 -4.28
N PHE A 349 -11.64 10.42 -3.95
CA PHE A 349 -12.41 11.15 -4.96
C PHE A 349 -11.44 11.90 -5.88
N ASP A 350 -11.70 11.88 -7.19
CA ASP A 350 -10.94 12.68 -8.15
C ASP A 350 -11.33 14.16 -8.02
N ASP A 351 -10.43 15.05 -8.43
CA ASP A 351 -10.67 16.49 -8.42
C ASP A 351 -11.62 16.90 -9.58
N GLU A 352 -11.80 16.01 -10.58
CA GLU A 352 -12.84 16.13 -11.59
C GLU A 352 -14.25 16.08 -10.96
N ALA A 353 -14.98 17.18 -11.11
CA ALA A 353 -16.26 17.36 -10.46
C ALA A 353 -17.44 16.97 -11.37
N GLY A 354 -18.37 16.19 -10.84
CA GLY A 354 -19.61 15.80 -11.51
C GLY A 354 -20.82 16.55 -10.95
N TRP A 355 -21.83 16.80 -11.79
CA TRP A 355 -23.12 17.33 -11.36
C TRP A 355 -24.09 16.20 -11.05
N LEU A 356 -24.57 16.16 -9.82
CA LEU A 356 -25.69 15.32 -9.39
C LEU A 356 -26.96 16.17 -9.39
N HIS A 357 -27.97 15.76 -10.14
CA HIS A 357 -29.27 16.41 -10.16
C HIS A 357 -30.28 15.63 -9.31
N ALA A 358 -30.95 16.30 -8.39
CA ALA A 358 -31.90 15.69 -7.47
C ALA A 358 -33.03 16.67 -7.13
N GLU A 359 -34.27 16.30 -7.45
CA GLU A 359 -35.50 16.98 -6.98
C GLU A 359 -35.50 18.50 -7.16
N GLY A 360 -35.02 18.95 -8.32
CA GLY A 360 -34.93 20.36 -8.65
C GLY A 360 -33.58 20.98 -8.31
N ASP A 361 -32.78 20.42 -7.41
CA ASP A 361 -31.45 20.95 -7.11
C ASP A 361 -30.36 20.30 -7.97
N SER A 362 -29.28 21.05 -8.21
CA SER A 362 -28.06 20.53 -8.83
C SER A 362 -26.88 20.71 -7.88
N LEU A 363 -26.16 19.62 -7.63
CA LEU A 363 -25.07 19.55 -6.67
C LEU A 363 -23.79 19.18 -7.39
N GLN A 364 -22.78 20.03 -7.35
CA GLN A 364 -21.47 19.71 -7.93
C GLN A 364 -20.62 18.99 -6.88
N LEU A 365 -20.28 17.73 -7.15
CA LEU A 365 -19.57 16.84 -6.25
C LEU A 365 -18.18 16.50 -6.80
N GLY A 366 -17.18 16.38 -5.92
CA GLY A 366 -15.83 15.99 -6.31
C GLY A 366 -14.93 15.70 -5.12
N GLY A 367 -13.61 15.71 -5.35
CA GLY A 367 -12.58 15.56 -4.32
C GLY A 367 -12.19 16.87 -3.64
N ALA A 368 -11.72 16.74 -2.40
CA ALA A 368 -11.03 17.80 -1.66
C ALA A 368 -10.02 17.17 -0.66
N PRO A 369 -9.00 17.91 -0.19
CA PRO A 369 -7.94 17.37 0.68
C PRO A 369 -8.43 16.69 1.97
N ASP A 370 -9.51 17.20 2.57
CA ASP A 370 -10.06 16.68 3.83
C ASP A 370 -11.19 15.65 3.61
N CYS A 371 -11.44 15.26 2.36
CA CYS A 371 -12.41 14.23 2.07
C CYS A 371 -11.92 12.88 2.58
N PRO A 372 -12.77 12.14 3.28
CA PRO A 372 -12.48 10.75 3.56
C PRO A 372 -12.50 9.96 2.24
N PRO A 373 -11.79 8.82 2.16
CA PRO A 373 -11.85 8.00 0.97
C PRO A 373 -13.25 7.40 0.79
N PHE A 374 -13.62 7.18 -0.46
CA PHE A 374 -14.67 6.25 -0.84
C PHE A 374 -14.30 4.85 -0.32
N GLU A 375 -15.22 4.17 0.36
CA GLU A 375 -15.00 2.83 0.93
C GLU A 375 -16.24 1.96 0.72
N VAL A 376 -16.06 0.76 0.17
CA VAL A 376 -17.09 -0.29 0.16
C VAL A 376 -16.49 -1.55 0.75
N VAL A 377 -17.18 -2.17 1.72
CA VAL A 377 -16.76 -3.42 2.35
C VAL A 377 -17.86 -4.46 2.18
N ALA A 378 -17.49 -5.60 1.61
CA ALA A 378 -18.35 -6.76 1.45
C ALA A 378 -17.83 -7.95 2.25
N TYR A 379 -18.76 -8.80 2.69
CA TYR A 379 -18.49 -10.10 3.28
C TYR A 379 -19.26 -11.14 2.50
N ASP A 380 -18.57 -12.16 1.99
CA ASP A 380 -19.15 -13.25 1.20
C ASP A 380 -20.02 -12.71 0.04
N GLY A 381 -19.47 -11.74 -0.71
CA GLY A 381 -20.15 -11.07 -1.82
C GLY A 381 -21.23 -10.05 -1.42
N GLN A 382 -21.62 -9.96 -0.14
CA GLN A 382 -22.64 -9.02 0.32
C GLN A 382 -22.03 -7.75 0.90
N VAL A 383 -22.33 -6.59 0.31
CA VAL A 383 -21.94 -5.29 0.88
C VAL A 383 -22.56 -5.09 2.26
N ARG A 384 -21.70 -4.89 3.26
CA ARG A 384 -22.09 -4.64 4.66
C ARG A 384 -21.85 -3.20 5.10
N ARG A 385 -20.91 -2.52 4.46
CA ARG A 385 -20.57 -1.13 4.77
C ARG A 385 -20.24 -0.39 3.47
N MET A 386 -20.68 0.85 3.41
CA MET A 386 -20.31 1.80 2.37
C MET A 386 -20.09 3.17 3.02
N ARG A 387 -19.08 3.89 2.55
CA ARG A 387 -18.82 5.30 2.83
C ARG A 387 -18.59 6.00 1.51
N CYS A 388 -19.45 6.95 1.19
CA CYS A 388 -19.30 7.81 0.03
C CYS A 388 -19.63 9.23 0.49
N GLU A 389 -18.61 10.02 0.77
CA GLU A 389 -18.74 11.38 1.32
C GLU A 389 -17.89 12.37 0.49
N PRO A 390 -18.20 12.57 -0.81
CA PRO A 390 -17.50 13.55 -1.65
C PRO A 390 -17.65 14.97 -1.10
N ALA A 391 -16.76 15.87 -1.54
CA ALA A 391 -16.90 17.30 -1.29
C ALA A 391 -18.10 17.84 -2.08
N LEU A 392 -18.89 18.70 -1.44
CA LEU A 392 -19.80 19.58 -2.15
C LEU A 392 -19.02 20.82 -2.55
N LEU A 393 -19.00 21.12 -3.84
CA LEU A 393 -18.24 22.25 -4.38
C LEU A 393 -19.16 23.43 -4.67
N LYS A 394 -20.30 23.16 -5.31
CA LYS A 394 -21.31 24.16 -5.68
C LYS A 394 -22.72 23.60 -5.56
N VAL A 395 -23.68 24.49 -5.36
CA VAL A 395 -25.12 24.20 -5.41
C VAL A 395 -25.78 25.15 -6.40
N SER A 396 -26.66 24.62 -7.24
CA SER A 396 -27.55 25.41 -8.09
C SER A 396 -28.99 25.05 -7.74
N VAL A 397 -29.75 26.05 -7.31
CA VAL A 397 -31.19 25.93 -7.05
C VAL A 397 -31.90 26.69 -8.17
N PRO A 398 -32.50 26.01 -9.16
CA PRO A 398 -33.19 26.67 -10.24
C PRO A 398 -34.40 27.42 -9.71
N LEU A 399 -34.58 28.63 -10.25
CA LEU A 399 -35.75 29.43 -10.02
C LEU A 399 -36.59 29.40 -11.31
N PRO A 400 -37.92 29.20 -11.23
CA PRO A 400 -38.79 29.26 -12.39
C PRO A 400 -38.53 30.53 -13.19
N ASP A 401 -38.37 30.37 -14.51
CA ASP A 401 -38.15 31.46 -15.47
C ASP A 401 -36.87 32.29 -15.26
N ALA A 402 -35.90 31.78 -14.48
CA ALA A 402 -34.63 32.45 -14.25
C ALA A 402 -33.41 31.53 -14.42
N VAL A 403 -32.36 32.07 -15.04
CA VAL A 403 -31.04 31.43 -15.07
C VAL A 403 -30.39 31.66 -13.71
N THR A 404 -29.99 30.58 -13.05
CA THR A 404 -29.33 30.64 -11.74
C THR A 404 -27.85 30.28 -11.91
N GLU A 405 -26.98 31.05 -11.26
CA GLU A 405 -25.54 30.75 -11.23
C GLU A 405 -25.24 29.81 -10.05
N PRO A 406 -24.47 28.73 -10.26
CA PRO A 406 -24.14 27.86 -9.15
C PRO A 406 -23.28 28.55 -8.09
N THR A 407 -23.74 28.49 -6.85
CA THR A 407 -23.10 29.15 -5.71
C THR A 407 -22.08 28.21 -5.07
N PRO A 408 -20.82 28.62 -4.89
CA PRO A 408 -19.83 27.81 -4.18
C PRO A 408 -20.21 27.66 -2.71
N VAL A 409 -19.92 26.49 -2.14
CA VAL A 409 -20.13 26.26 -0.70
C VAL A 409 -18.83 26.40 0.08
N ALA A 410 -18.92 26.51 1.40
CA ALA A 410 -17.75 26.61 2.27
C ALA A 410 -16.82 25.38 2.10
N PRO A 411 -15.48 25.56 2.04
CA PRO A 411 -14.54 24.44 1.99
C PRO A 411 -14.75 23.45 3.14
N GLY A 412 -14.60 22.16 2.85
CA GLY A 412 -14.82 21.07 3.82
C GLY A 412 -16.28 20.65 3.99
N THR A 413 -17.23 21.33 3.32
CA THR A 413 -18.60 20.84 3.15
C THR A 413 -18.59 19.55 2.35
N ARG A 414 -19.31 18.55 2.85
CA ARG A 414 -19.39 17.21 2.27
C ARG A 414 -20.85 16.78 2.18
N ILE A 415 -21.12 15.83 1.30
CA ILE A 415 -22.42 15.18 1.21
C ILE A 415 -22.23 13.68 1.37
N ALA A 416 -22.92 13.07 2.33
CA ALA A 416 -23.00 11.62 2.39
C ALA A 416 -23.98 11.07 1.33
N LEU A 417 -23.53 10.15 0.48
CA LEU A 417 -24.39 9.35 -0.39
C LEU A 417 -24.69 8.02 0.30
N VAL A 418 -25.93 7.88 0.78
CA VAL A 418 -26.42 6.66 1.44
C VAL A 418 -27.44 5.93 0.58
N THR A 419 -27.55 4.61 0.75
CA THR A 419 -28.57 3.79 0.09
C THR A 419 -29.75 3.55 1.02
N ALA A 420 -30.97 3.48 0.45
CA ALA A 420 -32.18 3.19 1.21
C ALA A 420 -32.04 1.87 1.98
N GLY A 421 -32.22 1.92 3.31
CA GLY A 421 -32.06 0.78 4.21
C GLY A 421 -30.72 0.68 4.95
N MET A 422 -29.72 1.52 4.64
CA MET A 422 -28.56 1.69 5.51
C MET A 422 -28.94 2.57 6.72
N ARG A 423 -28.68 2.10 7.94
CA ARG A 423 -28.91 2.90 9.15
C ARG A 423 -27.95 4.09 9.17
N LEU A 424 -28.49 5.30 9.20
CA LEU A 424 -27.78 6.59 9.31
C LEU A 424 -26.79 6.66 10.50
N ALA A 425 -26.99 5.84 11.54
CA ALA A 425 -26.14 5.78 12.74
C ALA A 425 -24.67 5.39 12.50
N GLN A 426 -24.26 5.07 11.26
CA GLN A 426 -22.87 4.77 10.90
C GLN A 426 -22.11 5.97 10.30
N VAL A 427 -22.77 7.10 10.04
CA VAL A 427 -22.10 8.34 9.60
C VAL A 427 -21.42 8.96 10.83
N GLN A 428 -20.10 8.83 10.91
CA GLN A 428 -19.33 9.52 11.95
C GLN A 428 -19.36 11.02 11.65
N PRO A 429 -19.78 11.89 12.59
CA PRO A 429 -19.59 13.32 12.41
C PRO A 429 -18.08 13.59 12.22
N PRO A 430 -17.70 14.60 11.41
CA PRO A 430 -16.31 14.95 11.26
C PRO A 430 -15.67 15.13 12.64
N PRO A 431 -14.45 14.62 12.87
CA PRO A 431 -13.76 14.89 14.12
C PRO A 431 -13.73 16.41 14.28
N VAL A 432 -14.37 16.91 15.34
CA VAL A 432 -14.28 18.32 15.67
C VAL A 432 -12.82 18.57 16.00
N VAL A 433 -12.08 19.14 15.04
CA VAL A 433 -10.73 19.63 15.25
C VAL A 433 -10.88 20.76 16.25
N ARG A 434 -10.80 20.42 17.54
CA ARG A 434 -10.67 21.43 18.58
C ARG A 434 -9.38 22.17 18.25
N PRO A 435 -9.40 23.50 18.05
CA PRO A 435 -8.17 24.25 17.89
C PRO A 435 -7.25 23.85 19.04
N ALA A 436 -5.99 23.54 18.71
CA ALA A 436 -5.00 23.17 19.71
C ALA A 436 -5.08 24.18 20.85
N PRO A 437 -5.11 23.74 22.13
CA PRO A 437 -5.16 24.67 23.25
C PRO A 437 -4.06 25.68 23.04
N GLN A 438 -4.42 26.94 22.84
CA GLN A 438 -3.46 28.00 22.64
C GLN A 438 -2.45 27.90 23.78
N PRO A 439 -1.13 27.91 23.49
CA PRO A 439 -0.12 27.87 24.53
C PRO A 439 -0.46 28.98 25.53
N ARG A 440 -0.71 28.59 26.79
CA ARG A 440 -1.05 29.52 27.85
C ARG A 440 0.03 30.59 27.85
N ARG A 441 -0.32 31.83 27.47
CA ARG A 441 0.57 32.97 27.64
C ARG A 441 1.05 32.95 29.09
N PRO A 442 2.37 33.00 29.35
CA PRO A 442 2.86 33.08 30.71
C PRO A 442 2.22 34.29 31.38
N THR A 443 1.52 34.03 32.49
CA THR A 443 0.85 35.04 33.29
C THR A 443 1.91 35.96 33.88
N ILE A 444 2.20 37.08 33.21
CA ILE A 444 2.95 38.18 33.82
C ILE A 444 2.01 38.78 34.88
N ARG A 445 2.32 38.50 36.16
CA ARG A 445 1.68 39.18 37.29
C ARG A 445 2.01 40.67 37.21
N ARG A 446 1.03 41.49 36.82
CA ARG A 446 1.08 42.93 37.05
C ARG A 446 0.51 43.27 38.44
N PRO A 447 1.09 44.25 39.14
CA PRO A 447 0.58 44.73 40.42
C PRO A 447 -0.81 45.35 40.27
N THR A 448 -1.57 45.20 41.34
CA THR A 448 -2.91 45.72 41.58
C THR A 448 -2.95 47.24 41.42
N ASP A 449 -3.71 47.72 40.45
CA ASP A 449 -4.22 49.10 40.44
C ASP A 449 -5.74 49.09 40.31
N THR A 450 -6.34 49.79 41.27
CA THR A 450 -7.76 50.05 41.46
C THR A 450 -8.28 50.90 40.30
N GLN A 451 -9.25 50.40 39.52
CA GLN A 451 -10.05 51.28 38.66
C GLN A 451 -11.50 50.80 38.48
N THR A 452 -12.38 51.59 39.10
CA THR A 452 -13.71 52.08 38.72
C THR A 452 -14.43 51.43 37.52
N GLN A 453 -15.61 50.88 37.80
CA GLN A 453 -16.65 50.50 36.84
C GLN A 453 -17.18 51.71 36.05
N PRO A 454 -17.44 51.52 34.74
CA PRO A 454 -18.56 52.17 34.08
C PRO A 454 -19.53 51.16 33.45
N THR A 455 -20.79 51.33 33.84
CA THR A 455 -22.07 51.18 33.12
C THR A 455 -22.11 50.41 31.79
N GLN A 456 -22.94 49.36 31.78
CA GLN A 456 -23.41 48.62 30.60
C GLN A 456 -24.25 49.51 29.66
N PRO A 457 -24.09 49.35 28.33
CA PRO A 457 -25.13 49.65 27.36
C PRO A 457 -25.82 48.37 26.86
N THR A 458 -27.13 48.40 27.10
CA THR A 458 -28.26 47.86 26.33
C THR A 458 -28.00 47.01 25.07
N THR A 459 -28.58 45.82 25.12
CA THR A 459 -28.92 44.88 24.04
C THR A 459 -29.56 45.54 22.81
N PRO A 460 -29.09 45.25 21.58
CA PRO A 460 -29.88 45.44 20.37
C PRO A 460 -30.65 44.17 19.98
N ALA A 461 -31.81 44.42 19.37
CA ALA A 461 -32.88 43.50 19.03
C ALA A 461 -32.51 42.36 18.06
N GLN A 462 -33.25 41.28 18.24
CA GLN A 462 -33.25 40.05 17.47
C GLN A 462 -33.98 40.27 16.11
N PRO A 463 -33.39 39.92 14.95
CA PRO A 463 -34.07 39.98 13.67
C PRO A 463 -35.05 38.78 13.50
N PRO A 464 -36.07 38.91 12.63
CA PRO A 464 -37.15 37.94 12.49
C PRO A 464 -36.69 36.63 11.82
N ALA A 465 -37.40 35.56 12.16
CA ALA A 465 -37.20 34.20 11.69
C ALA A 465 -37.40 34.07 10.17
N GLY A 466 -36.46 33.40 9.48
CA GLY A 466 -36.59 33.05 8.06
C GLY A 466 -35.29 33.04 7.27
N ALA A 467 -34.24 32.37 7.77
CA ALA A 467 -33.06 32.06 6.96
C ALA A 467 -32.47 30.73 7.44
N VAL A 468 -32.28 29.78 6.51
CA VAL A 468 -31.52 28.55 6.77
C VAL A 468 -30.06 28.96 6.95
N GLN A 469 -29.62 29.09 8.21
CA GLN A 469 -28.21 29.21 8.55
C GLN A 469 -27.56 27.83 8.41
N VAL A 470 -26.80 27.63 7.34
CA VAL A 470 -25.80 26.56 7.27
C VAL A 470 -24.71 26.89 8.28
N ARG A 471 -24.67 26.16 9.39
CA ARG A 471 -23.59 26.29 10.39
C ARG A 471 -22.37 25.47 9.93
N PRO A 472 -21.17 26.06 9.84
CA PRO A 472 -19.96 25.30 9.55
C PRO A 472 -19.73 24.25 10.64
N GLY A 473 -19.51 22.99 10.22
CA GLY A 473 -19.14 21.89 11.12
C GLY A 473 -20.27 20.99 11.63
N ARG A 474 -21.52 21.18 11.19
CA ARG A 474 -22.58 20.16 11.35
C ARG A 474 -23.03 19.65 9.99
N PRO A 475 -23.19 18.34 9.82
CA PRO A 475 -23.69 17.81 8.56
C PRO A 475 -25.19 18.20 8.43
N THR A 476 -25.55 18.78 7.29
CA THR A 476 -26.88 19.26 6.87
C THR A 476 -27.68 18.13 6.22
N VAL A 477 -28.72 17.66 6.90
CA VAL A 477 -29.59 16.59 6.41
C VAL A 477 -30.58 17.12 5.35
N VAL A 478 -30.45 16.72 4.08
CA VAL A 478 -31.51 16.83 3.06
C VAL A 478 -32.10 15.44 2.81
N ARG A 479 -33.43 15.30 2.98
CA ARG A 479 -34.16 14.05 2.75
C ARG A 479 -34.84 14.09 1.38
N LEU A 480 -34.55 13.12 0.53
CA LEU A 480 -35.13 12.94 -0.81
C LEU A 480 -36.10 11.72 -0.83
N PRO A 481 -37.34 11.79 -1.36
CA PRO A 481 -38.27 10.65 -1.41
C PRO A 481 -37.96 9.65 -2.56
N SER A 482 -37.09 8.67 -2.24
CA SER A 482 -36.89 7.37 -2.94
C SER A 482 -36.19 7.36 -4.32
N PRO A 483 -35.21 6.47 -4.58
CA PRO A 483 -34.41 5.72 -3.61
C PRO A 483 -33.50 6.71 -2.88
N THR A 484 -33.66 6.74 -1.56
CA THR A 484 -33.26 7.82 -0.67
C THR A 484 -31.75 8.08 -0.66
N ILE A 485 -31.27 9.05 -1.43
CA ILE A 485 -30.03 9.77 -1.13
C ILE A 485 -30.38 10.70 0.05
N THR A 486 -29.88 10.39 1.25
CA THR A 486 -29.92 11.35 2.36
C THR A 486 -28.64 12.15 2.29
N VAL A 487 -28.71 13.38 1.79
CA VAL A 487 -27.62 14.34 1.94
C VAL A 487 -27.49 14.61 3.43
N ILE A 488 -26.28 14.53 3.99
CA ILE A 488 -25.94 14.99 5.35
C ILE A 488 -24.69 15.85 5.17
#